data_AF-A0A9X3M061-F1
#
_entry.id   AF-A0A9X3M061-F1
#
_cell.length_a   1.000
_cell.length_b   1.000
_cell.length_c   1.000
_cell.angle_alpha   90.00
_cell.angle_beta   90.00
_cell.angle_gamma   90.00
#
_symmetry.space_group_name_H-M   'P 1'
#
loop_
_entity.id
_entity.type
_entity.pdbx_description
1 polymer ?
#
loop_
_entity_poly.entity_id
_entity_poly.type
_entity_poly.pdbx_seq_one_letter_code
_entity_poly.pdbx_strand_id
1 'polypeptide(L)' 'MWADSPGHRKNLLDPQAKSVGIGVAKDKDGKLFAVQNFGR' A
#
# COMPACT_ATOMS: atom_id res chain seq x y z
N MET A 1 3.50 -0.17 -11.12
CA MET A 1 2.60 -0.17 -9.93
C MET A 1 3.37 -0.72 -8.72
N TRP A 2 2.83 -0.75 -7.49
CA TRP A 2 3.58 -1.20 -6.28
C TRP A 2 4.29 -2.56 -6.44
N ALA A 3 3.66 -3.51 -7.14
CA ALA A 3 4.24 -4.82 -7.41
C ALA A 3 5.56 -4.78 -8.22
N ASP A 4 5.74 -3.76 -9.05
CA ASP A 4 6.90 -3.58 -9.93
C ASP A 4 8.01 -2.73 -9.29
N SER A 5 7.75 -2.15 -8.11
CA SER A 5 8.73 -1.36 -7.39
C SER A 5 9.40 -2.23 -6.31
N PRO A 6 10.74 -2.43 -6.35
CA PRO A 6 11.42 -3.33 -5.43
C PRO A 6 11.14 -3.04 -3.94
N GLY A 7 11.13 -1.76 -3.55
CA GLY A 7 10.88 -1.35 -2.16
C GLY A 7 9.46 -1.67 -1.70
N HIS A 8 8.45 -1.40 -2.54
CA HIS A 8 7.05 -1.69 -2.21
C HIS A 8 6.77 -3.20 -2.24
N ARG A 9 7.35 -3.92 -3.21
CA ARG A 9 7.21 -5.38 -3.34
C ARG A 9 7.72 -6.11 -2.10
N LYS A 10 8.76 -5.60 -1.43
CA LYS A 10 9.24 -6.14 -0.15
C LYS A 10 8.15 -6.14 0.93
N ASN A 11 7.38 -5.06 1.05
CA ASN A 11 6.29 -4.99 2.04
C ASN A 11 5.14 -5.92 1.66
N LEU A 12 4.80 -6.00 0.35
CA LEU A 12 3.73 -6.88 -0.16
C LEU A 12 4.00 -8.37 0.05
N LEU A 13 5.27 -8.78 0.06
CA LEU A 13 5.70 -10.17 0.20
C LEU A 13 6.29 -10.48 1.58
N ASP A 14 6.14 -9.59 2.57
CA ASP A 14 6.64 -9.80 3.93
C ASP A 14 5.84 -10.92 4.62
N PRO A 15 6.44 -12.09 4.92
CA PRO A 15 5.73 -13.21 5.54
C PRO A 15 5.32 -12.93 7.00
N GLN A 16 5.88 -11.88 7.61
CA GLN A 16 5.51 -11.45 8.95
C GLN A 16 4.27 -10.55 8.96
N ALA A 17 3.86 -9.97 7.84
CA ALA A 17 2.63 -9.19 7.78
C ALA A 17 1.41 -10.09 8.04
N LYS A 18 0.64 -9.80 9.08
CA LYS A 18 -0.56 -10.55 9.48
C LYS A 18 -1.86 -9.84 9.15
N SER A 19 -1.78 -8.54 8.90
CA SER A 19 -2.92 -7.73 8.49
C SER A 19 -2.48 -6.61 7.54
N VAL A 20 -3.43 -6.14 6.73
CA VAL A 20 -3.24 -4.97 5.88
C VAL A 20 -4.45 -4.05 6.03
N GLY A 21 -4.19 -2.77 6.29
CA GLY A 21 -5.18 -1.70 6.20
C GLY A 21 -4.95 -0.91 4.91
N ILE A 22 -6.02 -0.63 4.17
CA ILE A 22 -5.96 0.13 2.92
C ILE A 22 -6.83 1.37 3.04
N GLY A 23 -6.23 2.53 2.82
CA GLY A 23 -6.94 3.81 2.73
C GLY A 23 -6.84 4.37 1.32
N VAL A 24 -7.95 4.89 0.81
CA VAL A 24 -7.99 5.61 -0.47
C VAL A 24 -8.63 6.96 -0.25
N ALA A 25 -7.99 8.02 -0.72
CA ALA A 25 -8.48 9.39 -0.68
C ALA A 25 -8.44 10.00 -2.08
N LYS A 26 -9.29 10.99 -2.32
CA LYS A 26 -9.33 11.76 -3.56
C LYS A 26 -9.16 13.24 -3.21
N ASP A 27 -8.30 13.96 -3.92
CA ASP A 27 -8.24 15.42 -3.77
C ASP A 27 -9.38 16.13 -4.52
N LYS A 28 -9.42 17.46 -4.40
CA LYS A 28 -10.43 18.32 -5.04
C LYS A 28 -10.40 18.25 -6.58
N ASP A 29 -9.26 17.88 -7.16
CA ASP A 29 -9.04 17.82 -8.61
C ASP A 29 -9.25 16.39 -9.16
N GLY A 30 -9.62 15.44 -8.29
CA GLY A 30 -9.93 14.06 -8.66
C GLY A 30 -8.75 13.09 -8.58
N LYS A 31 -7.56 13.53 -8.16
CA LYS A 31 -6.40 12.66 -8.02
C LYS A 31 -6.60 11.70 -6.85
N LEU A 32 -6.36 10.41 -7.12
CA LEU A 32 -6.43 9.36 -6.11
C LEU A 32 -5.09 9.16 -5.41
N PHE A 33 -5.16 8.98 -4.10
CA PHE A 33 -4.06 8.60 -3.22
C PHE A 33 -4.44 7.30 -2.52
N ALA A 34 -3.58 6.29 -2.58
CA ALA A 34 -3.78 5.03 -1.90
C ALA A 34 -2.60 4.75 -0.96
N VAL A 35 -2.90 4.23 0.23
CA VAL A 35 -1.91 3.88 1.26
C VAL A 35 -2.21 2.47 1.76
N GLN A 36 -1.15 1.68 1.96
CA GLN A 36 -1.22 0.35 2.57
C GLN A 36 -0.35 0.34 3.83
N ASN A 37 -0.96 0.04 4.97
CA ASN A 37 -0.26 -0.17 6.24
C ASN A 37 -0.29 -1.66 6.58
N PHE A 38 0.88 -2.26 6.80
CA PHE A 38 1.04 -3.68 7.11
C PHE A 38 1.31 -3.85 8.61
N GLY A 39 0.44 -4.61 9.29
CA GLY A 39 0.57 -4.96 10.71
C GLY A 39 1.23 -6.32 10.91
N ARG A 40 1.91 -6.52 12.05
CA ARG A 40 2.61 -7.76 12.42
C ARG A 40 2.19 -8.19 13.81
#